data_AF-A0A5R8QKY2-F1
#
_entry.id   AF-A0A5R8QKY2-F1
#
_cell.length_a   1.000
_cell.length_b   1.000
_cell.length_c   1.000
_cell.angle_alpha   90.00
_cell.angle_beta   90.00
_cell.angle_gamma   90.00
#
_symmetry.space_group_name_H-M   'P 1'
#
loop_
_entity.id
_entity.type
_entity.pdbx_description
1 polymer ?
#
loop_
_entity_poly.entity_id
_entity_poly.type
_entity_poly.pdbx_seq_one_letter_code
_entity_poly.pdbx_strand_id
1 'polypeptide(L)'
;MFKFVIIAVAIVAAGFSAFYAFRRSPVCAGDGKYMASQSDCEAWGFTPETCKQAIEKARAVIARAAPKSETMFQCELRFSDCFQDPEGGFSPRPSFCLRQDKGAEPLEVRYLEYESDRMNRKKTKEVRIN
;
A
#
# COMPACT_ATOMS: atom_id res chain seq x y z
N MET A 1 -25.23 16.94 -26.00
CA MET A 1 -24.13 17.04 -25.01
C MET A 1 -24.20 15.99 -23.91
N PHE A 2 -25.31 15.83 -23.18
CA PHE A 2 -25.40 14.90 -22.03
C PHE A 2 -25.01 13.43 -22.33
N LYS A 3 -25.41 12.86 -23.47
CA LYS A 3 -25.05 11.48 -23.86
C LYS A 3 -23.54 11.27 -23.99
N PHE A 4 -22.80 12.25 -24.51
CA PHE A 4 -21.34 12.14 -24.63
C PHE A 4 -20.64 12.17 -23.27
N VAL A 5 -21.18 12.94 -22.31
CA VAL A 5 -20.67 12.98 -20.93
C VAL A 5 -20.88 11.62 -20.24
N ILE A 6 -22.06 11.02 -20.39
CA ILE A 6 -22.37 9.71 -19.79
C ILE A 6 -21.46 8.62 -20.37
N ILE A 7 -21.25 8.61 -21.69
CA ILE A 7 -20.36 7.66 -22.36
C ILE A 7 -18.91 7.86 -21.88
N ALA A 8 -18.44 9.10 -21.76
CA ALA A 8 -17.10 9.39 -21.27
C ALA A 8 -16.89 8.90 -19.82
N VAL A 9 -17.85 9.14 -18.92
CA VAL A 9 -17.78 8.66 -17.53
C VAL A 9 -17.77 7.14 -17.47
N ALA A 10 -18.59 6.46 -18.28
CA ALA A 10 -18.62 5.00 -18.33
C ALA A 10 -17.29 4.40 -18.82
N ILE A 11 -16.65 5.02 -19.83
CA ILE A 11 -15.35 4.57 -20.34
C ILE A 11 -14.26 4.79 -19.29
N VAL A 12 -14.26 5.93 -18.59
CA VAL A 12 -13.29 6.20 -17.52
C VAL A 12 -13.48 5.20 -16.37
N ALA A 13 -14.71 4.91 -15.95
CA ALA A 13 -14.99 3.94 -14.91
C ALA A 13 -14.60 2.50 -15.32
N ALA A 14 -14.88 2.11 -16.56
CA ALA A 14 -14.48 0.80 -17.11
C ALA A 14 -12.96 0.66 -17.24
N GLY A 15 -12.28 1.71 -17.71
CA GLY A 15 -10.81 1.76 -17.78
C GLY A 15 -10.17 1.70 -16.41
N PHE A 16 -10.72 2.41 -15.43
CA PHE A 16 -10.25 2.40 -14.04
C PHE A 16 -10.43 1.02 -13.38
N SER A 17 -11.60 0.40 -13.54
CA SER A 17 -11.88 -0.93 -12.99
C SER A 17 -11.04 -2.02 -13.66
N ALA A 18 -10.86 -1.98 -14.98
CA ALA A 18 -9.97 -2.89 -15.69
C ALA A 18 -8.51 -2.71 -15.27
N PHE A 19 -8.03 -1.46 -15.14
CA PHE A 19 -6.66 -1.18 -14.70
C PHE A 19 -6.38 -1.77 -13.31
N TYR A 20 -7.30 -1.64 -12.36
CA TYR A 20 -7.17 -2.25 -11.03
C TYR A 20 -7.28 -3.77 -11.05
N ALA A 21 -8.13 -4.36 -11.91
CA ALA A 21 -8.26 -5.80 -12.05
C ALA A 21 -7.01 -6.45 -12.68
N PHE A 22 -6.38 -5.79 -13.65
CA PHE A 22 -5.17 -6.29 -14.32
C PHE A 22 -3.87 -5.92 -13.62
N ARG A 23 -3.88 -4.96 -12.69
CA ARG A 23 -2.73 -4.71 -11.82
C ARG A 23 -2.57 -5.95 -10.94
N ARG A 24 -1.50 -6.71 -11.18
CA ARG A 24 -1.08 -7.81 -10.30
C ARG A 24 -0.84 -7.23 -8.91
N SER A 25 -1.88 -7.25 -8.07
CA SER A 25 -1.74 -7.04 -6.65
C SER A 25 -0.96 -8.24 -6.10
N PRO A 26 0.04 -8.02 -5.24
CA PRO A 26 0.73 -9.14 -4.60
C PRO A 26 -0.30 -10.04 -3.92
N VAL A 27 -0.13 -11.35 -4.06
CA VAL A 27 -1.05 -12.31 -3.46
C VAL A 27 -0.83 -12.32 -1.95
N CYS A 28 -1.89 -12.01 -1.20
CA CYS A 28 -1.99 -12.22 0.24
C CYS A 28 -1.93 -13.71 0.55
N ALA A 29 -1.19 -14.09 1.60
CA ALA A 29 -1.38 -15.42 2.16
C ALA A 29 -2.83 -15.58 2.68
N GLY A 30 -3.47 -16.68 2.30
CA GLY A 30 -4.75 -17.12 2.87
C GLY A 30 -5.97 -16.26 2.57
N ASP A 31 -6.23 -15.93 1.30
CA ASP A 31 -7.43 -15.22 0.81
C ASP A 31 -7.64 -13.76 1.27
N GLY A 32 -6.58 -13.13 1.81
CA GLY A 32 -6.61 -11.71 2.15
C GLY A 32 -6.55 -10.76 0.94
N LYS A 33 -6.68 -9.46 1.20
CA LYS A 33 -6.47 -8.37 0.22
C LYS A 33 -5.33 -7.48 0.65
N TYR A 34 -4.45 -7.17 -0.31
CA TYR A 34 -3.34 -6.24 -0.11
C TYR A 34 -3.80 -4.80 -0.21
N MET A 35 -3.37 -3.98 0.74
CA MET A 35 -3.76 -2.59 0.90
C MET A 35 -2.55 -1.73 1.19
N ALA A 36 -2.52 -0.52 0.63
CA ALA A 36 -1.47 0.46 0.90
C ALA A 36 -2.03 1.76 1.49
N SER A 37 -3.35 1.99 1.37
CA SER A 37 -4.02 3.20 1.82
C SER A 37 -5.38 2.92 2.46
N GLN A 38 -5.90 3.91 3.18
CA GLN A 38 -7.24 3.85 3.75
C GLN A 38 -8.31 3.73 2.66
N SER A 39 -8.15 4.44 1.54
CA SER A 39 -9.07 4.36 0.40
C SER A 39 -9.11 2.97 -0.23
N ASP A 40 -7.97 2.29 -0.32
CA ASP A 40 -7.96 0.90 -0.79
C ASP A 40 -8.75 0.01 0.18
N CYS A 41 -8.56 0.24 1.48
CA CYS A 41 -9.22 -0.53 2.51
C CYS A 41 -10.74 -0.40 2.50
N GLU A 42 -11.24 0.84 2.40
CA GLU A 42 -12.67 1.13 2.30
C GLU A 42 -13.27 0.63 0.98
N ALA A 43 -12.53 0.71 -0.13
CA ALA A 43 -12.95 0.19 -1.43
C ALA A 43 -13.16 -1.35 -1.42
N TRP A 44 -12.46 -2.05 -0.54
CA TRP A 44 -12.64 -3.50 -0.31
C TRP A 44 -13.75 -3.84 0.69
N GLY A 45 -14.47 -2.84 1.21
CA GLY A 45 -15.64 -3.03 2.07
C GLY A 45 -15.35 -3.18 3.56
N PHE A 46 -14.16 -2.79 4.02
CA PHE A 46 -13.87 -2.70 5.45
C PHE A 46 -14.39 -1.39 6.04
N THR A 47 -14.69 -1.38 7.35
CA THR A 47 -15.11 -0.14 8.02
C THR A 47 -13.93 0.83 8.18
N PRO A 48 -14.18 2.16 8.16
CA PRO A 48 -13.13 3.16 8.34
C PRO A 48 -12.31 2.96 9.63
N GLU A 49 -12.95 2.50 10.71
CA GLU A 49 -12.30 2.22 11.99
C GLU A 49 -11.32 1.05 11.86
N THR A 50 -11.73 -0.02 11.18
CA THR A 50 -10.88 -1.21 10.93
C THR A 50 -9.67 -0.83 10.09
N CYS A 51 -9.90 -0.01 9.05
CA CYS A 51 -8.84 0.47 8.17
C CYS A 51 -7.81 1.33 8.91
N LYS A 52 -8.26 2.26 9.75
CA LYS A 52 -7.36 3.08 10.57
C LYS A 52 -6.52 2.24 11.52
N GLN A 53 -7.17 1.34 12.27
CA GLN A 53 -6.47 0.46 13.21
C GLN A 53 -5.45 -0.44 12.50
N ALA A 54 -5.80 -1.00 11.34
CA ALA A 54 -4.89 -1.84 10.57
C ALA A 54 -3.67 -1.06 10.06
N ILE A 55 -3.88 0.17 9.56
CA ILE A 55 -2.80 1.05 9.12
C ILE A 55 -1.88 1.41 10.29
N GLU A 56 -2.44 1.76 11.45
CA GLU A 56 -1.66 2.10 12.64
C GLU A 56 -0.84 0.90 13.13
N LYS A 57 -1.44 -0.29 13.17
CA LYS A 57 -0.72 -1.54 13.51
C LYS A 57 0.40 -1.83 12.50
N ALA A 58 0.13 -1.73 11.20
CA ALA A 58 1.13 -1.95 10.16
C ALA A 58 2.28 -0.93 10.26
N ARG A 59 1.99 0.34 10.56
CA ARG A 59 3.01 1.38 10.80
C ARG A 59 3.84 1.07 12.04
N ALA A 60 3.23 0.60 13.12
CA ALA A 60 3.95 0.20 14.33
C ALA A 60 4.89 -1.00 14.08
N VAL A 61 4.50 -1.95 13.23
CA VAL A 61 5.37 -3.06 12.81
C VAL A 61 6.57 -2.54 12.01
N ILE A 62 6.32 -1.68 11.02
CA ILE A 62 7.39 -1.06 10.22
C ILE A 62 8.33 -0.22 11.09
N ALA A 63 7.81 0.60 12.00
CA ALA A 63 8.60 1.46 12.87
C ALA A 63 9.67 0.67 13.66
N ARG A 64 9.37 -0.60 13.97
CA ARG A 64 10.27 -1.50 14.71
C ARG A 64 11.22 -2.28 13.81
N ALA A 65 10.79 -2.66 12.61
CA ALA A 65 11.50 -3.61 11.77
C ALA A 65 12.24 -2.96 10.58
N ALA A 66 11.76 -1.82 10.09
CA ALA A 66 12.32 -1.16 8.92
C ALA A 66 13.42 -0.16 9.31
N PRO A 67 14.41 0.07 8.42
CA PRO A 67 15.44 1.08 8.64
C PRO A 67 14.83 2.48 8.71
N LYS A 68 15.19 3.24 9.74
CA LYS A 68 14.81 4.65 9.91
C LYS A 68 15.80 5.55 9.17
N SER A 69 15.29 6.59 8.52
CA SER A 69 16.09 7.66 7.91
C SER A 69 15.91 8.96 8.69
N GLU A 70 16.93 9.81 8.73
CA GLU A 70 16.86 11.08 9.47
C GLU A 70 16.00 12.12 8.75
N THR A 71 16.01 12.07 7.41
CA THR A 71 15.27 13.02 6.57
C THR A 71 14.33 12.31 5.60
N MET A 72 13.24 12.98 5.25
CA MET A 72 12.28 12.48 4.25
C MET A 72 13.00 12.16 2.93
N PHE A 73 13.91 13.03 2.50
CA PHE A 73 14.66 12.85 1.25
C PHE A 73 15.51 11.58 1.25
N GLN A 74 16.21 11.27 2.34
CA GLN A 74 16.96 10.01 2.46
C GLN A 74 16.06 8.78 2.41
N CYS A 75 14.86 8.88 2.98
CA CYS A 75 13.88 7.82 2.94
C CYS A 75 13.36 7.59 1.50
N GLU A 76 12.95 8.65 0.80
CA GLU A 76 12.41 8.57 -0.57
C GLU A 76 13.46 8.17 -1.62
N LEU A 77 14.76 8.33 -1.32
CA LEU A 77 15.82 7.79 -2.16
C LEU A 77 15.85 6.26 -2.17
N ARG A 78 15.47 5.65 -1.04
CA ARG A 78 15.53 4.20 -0.80
C ARG A 78 14.17 3.52 -0.93
N PHE A 79 13.08 4.20 -0.61
CA PHE A 79 11.74 3.64 -0.55
C PHE A 79 10.77 4.42 -1.41
N SER A 80 9.73 3.76 -1.90
CA SER A 80 8.78 4.42 -2.81
C SER A 80 7.95 5.50 -2.15
N ASP A 81 7.67 5.34 -0.86
CA ASP A 81 6.80 6.21 -0.07
C ASP A 81 7.22 6.12 1.39
N CYS A 82 7.13 7.24 2.11
CA CYS A 82 7.64 7.40 3.47
C CYS A 82 6.61 8.08 4.36
N PHE A 83 6.74 7.84 5.66
CA PHE A 83 5.98 8.55 6.69
C PHE A 83 6.89 8.90 7.85
N GLN A 84 6.53 9.96 8.56
CA GLN A 84 7.22 10.35 9.78
C GLN A 84 6.77 9.44 10.92
N ASP A 85 7.74 8.78 11.56
CA ASP A 85 7.51 7.96 12.73
C ASP A 85 7.25 8.87 13.95
N PRO A 86 6.24 8.58 14.80
CA PRO A 86 6.02 9.32 16.06
C PRO A 86 7.24 9.39 16.97
N GLU A 87 8.12 8.37 16.94
CA GLU A 87 9.36 8.33 17.72
C GLU A 87 10.50 9.15 17.08
N GLY A 88 10.25 9.74 15.91
CA GLY A 88 11.23 10.50 15.14
C GLY A 88 11.83 9.72 13.98
N GLY A 89 12.27 10.47 12.96
CA GLY A 89 12.77 9.92 11.70
C GLY A 89 11.66 9.54 10.71
N PHE A 90 12.08 8.96 9.60
CA PHE A 90 11.24 8.58 8.47
C PHE A 90 11.39 7.09 8.17
N SER A 91 10.25 6.42 8.06
CA SER A 91 10.15 5.00 7.76
C SER A 91 9.33 4.79 6.49
N PRO A 92 9.54 3.68 5.76
CA PRO A 92 8.79 3.40 4.54
C PRO A 92 7.31 3.16 4.84
N ARG A 93 6.41 3.61 3.96
CA ARG A 93 4.98 3.33 4.14
C ARG A 93 4.69 1.83 3.99
N PRO A 94 4.00 1.18 4.95
CA PRO A 94 3.63 -0.21 4.81
C PRO A 94 2.58 -0.42 3.74
N SER A 95 2.70 -1.54 3.03
CA SER A 95 1.56 -2.26 2.47
C SER A 95 1.27 -3.46 3.35
N PHE A 96 0.00 -3.78 3.57
CA PHE A 96 -0.37 -4.86 4.49
C PHE A 96 -1.53 -5.68 3.93
N CYS A 97 -1.61 -6.91 4.42
CA CYS A 97 -2.65 -7.86 4.09
C CYS A 97 -3.76 -7.83 5.15
N LEU A 98 -5.01 -7.61 4.75
CA LEU A 98 -6.17 -7.76 5.63
C LEU A 98 -7.11 -8.85 5.16
N ARG A 99 -7.79 -9.46 6.12
CA ARG A 99 -8.82 -10.47 5.89
C ARG A 99 -10.03 -10.18 6.78
N GLN A 100 -11.23 -10.30 6.21
CA GLN A 100 -12.47 -9.88 6.88
C GLN A 100 -12.75 -10.66 8.18
N ASP A 101 -12.37 -11.93 8.25
CA ASP A 101 -12.52 -12.81 9.42
C ASP A 101 -11.49 -12.55 10.54
N LYS A 102 -10.41 -11.81 10.26
CA LYS A 102 -9.34 -11.47 11.21
C LYS A 102 -9.39 -10.03 11.69
N GLY A 103 -10.39 -9.26 11.24
CA GLY A 103 -10.60 -7.88 11.66
C GLY A 103 -9.46 -6.95 11.25
N ALA A 104 -9.03 -6.08 12.17
CA ALA A 104 -7.99 -5.07 11.95
C ALA A 104 -6.55 -5.59 12.07
N GLU A 105 -6.34 -6.91 12.20
CA GLU A 105 -5.01 -7.48 12.38
C GLU A 105 -4.34 -7.70 11.01
N PRO A 106 -3.22 -7.02 10.69
CA PRO A 106 -2.51 -7.23 9.45
C PRO A 106 -1.82 -8.60 9.47
N LEU A 107 -2.17 -9.47 8.52
CA LEU A 107 -1.62 -10.83 8.41
C LEU A 107 -0.19 -10.84 7.86
N GLU A 108 0.12 -9.88 7.00
CA GLU A 108 1.44 -9.68 6.43
C GLU A 108 1.67 -8.18 6.30
N VAL A 109 2.89 -7.74 6.60
CA VAL A 109 3.32 -6.35 6.40
C VAL A 109 4.52 -6.35 5.46
N ARG A 110 4.48 -5.47 4.47
CA ARG A 110 5.53 -5.30 3.47
C ARG A 110 5.83 -3.82 3.28
N TYR A 111 6.97 -3.54 2.67
CA TYR A 111 7.28 -2.21 2.15
C TYR A 111 7.97 -2.31 0.78
N LEU A 112 8.01 -1.20 0.07
CA LEU A 112 8.62 -1.11 -1.25
C LEU A 112 9.97 -0.40 -1.17
N GLU A 113 11.05 -1.14 -1.45
CA GLU A 113 12.41 -0.62 -1.53
C GLU A 113 12.83 -0.50 -3.00
N TYR A 114 13.55 0.56 -3.36
CA TYR A 114 14.13 0.71 -4.68
C TYR A 114 15.33 -0.21 -4.84
N GLU A 115 15.29 -1.05 -5.87
CA GLU A 115 16.38 -1.91 -6.30
C GLU A 115 16.75 -1.54 -7.75
N SER A 116 18.04 -1.51 -8.06
CA SER A 116 18.50 -1.34 -9.44
C SER A 116 18.42 -2.68 -10.17
N ASP A 117 17.63 -2.75 -11.24
CA ASP A 117 17.60 -3.92 -12.12
C ASP A 117 18.93 -4.05 -12.90
N ARG A 118 19.19 -5.19 -13.55
CA ARG A 118 20.37 -5.46 -14.39
C ARG A 118 20.61 -4.42 -15.50
N MET A 119 19.58 -3.65 -15.82
CA MET A 119 19.59 -2.56 -16.80
C MET A 119 19.73 -1.16 -16.15
N ASN A 120 20.13 -1.07 -14.88
CA ASN A 120 20.24 0.16 -14.08
C ASN A 120 18.94 0.99 -14.00
N ARG A 121 17.78 0.34 -14.14
CA ARG A 121 16.48 0.98 -13.95
C ARG A 121 16.07 0.86 -12.49
N LYS A 122 15.55 1.94 -11.90
CA LYS A 122 14.92 1.88 -10.57
C LYS A 122 13.65 1.05 -10.67
N LYS A 123 13.61 -0.07 -9.94
CA LYS A 123 12.44 -0.92 -9.79
C LYS A 123 12.10 -1.02 -8.32
N THR A 124 10.82 -1.10 -7.98
CA THR A 124 10.41 -1.34 -6.60
C THR A 124 10.39 -2.84 -6.32
N LYS A 125 11.05 -3.24 -5.23
CA LYS A 125 11.09 -4.58 -4.68
C LYS A 125 10.22 -4.61 -3.42
N GLU A 126 9.38 -5.63 -3.30
CA GLU A 126 8.62 -5.89 -2.07
C GLU A 126 9.50 -6.59 -1.04
N VAL A 127 9.66 -5.97 0.13
CA VAL A 127 10.32 -6.56 1.28
C VAL A 127 9.27 -6.96 2.31
N ARG A 128 9.27 -8.23 2.71
CA ARG A 128 8.34 -8.76 3.73
C ARG A 128 8.96 -8.62 5.11
N ILE A 129 8.17 -8.14 6.06
CA ILE A 129 8.51 -8.13 7.48
C ILE A 129 7.84 -9.36 8.11
N ASN A 130 8.66 -10.25 8.66
CA ASN A 130 8.22 -11.41 9.45
C ASN A 130 8.27 -11.10 10.94
#